data_AF-F8PFE0-F1
#
_entry.id   AF-F8PFE0-F1
#
_cell.length_a   1.000
_cell.length_b   1.000
_cell.length_c   1.000
_cell.angle_alpha   90.00
_cell.angle_beta   90.00
_cell.angle_gamma   90.00
#
_symmetry.space_group_name_H-M   'P 1'
#
loop_
_entity.id
_entity.type
_entity.pdbx_description
1 polymer ?
#
loop_
_entity_poly.entity_id
_entity_poly.type
_entity_poly.pdbx_seq_one_letter_code
_entity_poly.pdbx_strand_id
1 'polypeptide(L)' 'DRTRTALQKPENFDGDRKKYKAFREALMLNFEDDEEYFADKRRKIAYVLSFMTGGAAAAFRTEWME' A
#
# COMPACT_ATOMS: atom_id res chain seq x y z
N ASP A 1 3.63 4.08 -25.31
CA ASP A 1 2.77 4.12 -24.11
C ASP A 1 2.26 2.75 -23.73
N ARG A 2 2.85 2.13 -22.70
CA ARG A 2 2.18 1.03 -22.01
C ARG A 2 1.05 1.67 -21.20
N THR A 3 -0.18 1.57 -21.69
CA THR A 3 -1.37 1.69 -20.84
C THR A 3 -1.22 0.65 -19.75
N ARG A 4 -0.79 1.10 -18.58
CA ARG A 4 -0.71 0.33 -17.33
C ARG A 4 -2.05 -0.38 -17.17
N THR A 5 -2.08 -1.72 -17.24
CA THR A 5 -3.27 -2.46 -16.85
C THR A 5 -3.36 -2.32 -15.35
N ALA A 6 -3.97 -1.23 -14.88
CA ALA A 6 -3.91 -0.86 -13.48
C ALA A 6 -4.53 -1.98 -12.66
N LEU A 7 -3.70 -2.79 -12.00
CA LEU A 7 -4.13 -3.72 -10.99
C LEU A 7 -4.99 -2.97 -9.97
N GLN A 8 -5.97 -3.66 -9.41
CA GLN A 8 -6.83 -3.07 -8.41
C GLN A 8 -5.97 -2.53 -7.26
N LYS A 9 -6.18 -1.27 -6.92
CA LYS A 9 -5.53 -0.65 -5.76
C LYS A 9 -5.98 -1.38 -4.49
N PRO A 10 -5.11 -1.49 -3.47
CA PRO A 10 -5.52 -2.00 -2.17
C PRO A 10 -6.71 -1.20 -1.61
N GLU A 11 -7.60 -1.86 -0.88
CA GLU A 11 -8.57 -1.15 -0.04
C GLU A 11 -7.86 -0.44 1.12
N ASN A 12 -8.52 0.56 1.69
CA ASN A 12 -8.03 1.24 2.88
C ASN A 12 -7.94 0.27 4.06
N PHE A 13 -6.78 0.24 4.71
CA PHE A 13 -6.50 -0.60 5.84
C PHE A 13 -6.67 0.18 7.15
N ASP A 14 -7.41 -0.42 8.08
CA ASP A 14 -7.74 0.15 9.39
C ASP A 14 -6.91 -0.43 10.54
N GLY A 15 -6.07 -1.44 10.25
CA GLY A 15 -5.34 -2.20 11.25
C GLY A 15 -6.01 -3.53 11.64
N ASP A 16 -7.16 -3.89 11.06
CA ASP A 16 -7.82 -5.17 11.35
C ASP A 16 -6.99 -6.36 10.85
N ARG A 17 -6.52 -7.19 11.78
CA ARG A 17 -5.75 -8.40 11.50
C ARG A 17 -6.45 -9.35 10.50
N LYS A 18 -7.79 -9.39 10.48
CA LYS A 18 -8.55 -10.22 9.53
C LYS A 18 -8.41 -9.73 8.08
N LYS A 19 -8.28 -8.42 7.89
CA LYS A 19 -8.12 -7.78 6.56
C LYS A 19 -6.66 -7.72 6.10
N TYR A 20 -5.71 -7.91 7.01
CA TYR A 20 -4.27 -7.79 6.73
C TYR A 20 -3.80 -8.68 5.58
N LYS A 21 -4.29 -9.93 5.49
CA LYS A 21 -3.89 -10.85 4.41
C LYS A 21 -4.25 -10.29 3.04
N ALA A 22 -5.50 -9.90 2.85
CA ALA A 22 -5.99 -9.34 1.57
C ALA A 22 -5.27 -8.01 1.24
N PHE A 23 -5.08 -7.15 2.23
CA PHE A 23 -4.34 -5.90 2.06
C PHE A 23 -2.89 -6.15 1.60
N ARG A 24 -2.19 -7.09 2.24
CA ARG A 24 -0.81 -7.46 1.88
C ARG A 24 -0.73 -8.07 0.49
N GLU A 25 -1.65 -8.96 0.13
CA GLU A 25 -1.69 -9.58 -1.20
C GLU A 25 -1.86 -8.52 -2.31
N ALA A 26 -2.79 -7.57 -2.12
CA ALA A 26 -2.98 -6.46 -3.05
C ALA A 26 -1.72 -5.59 -3.19
N LEU A 27 -1.01 -5.29 -2.08
CA LEU A 27 0.25 -4.56 -2.12
C LEU A 27 1.32 -5.30 -2.93
N MET A 28 1.50 -6.60 -2.70
CA MET A 28 2.50 -7.41 -3.40
C MET A 28 2.26 -7.45 -4.90
N LEU A 29 1.01 -7.68 -5.32
CA LEU A 29 0.63 -7.66 -6.74
C LEU A 29 0.96 -6.32 -7.40
N ASN A 30 0.68 -5.20 -6.73
CA ASN A 30 1.02 -3.86 -7.25
C ASN A 30 2.54 -3.64 -7.32
N PHE A 31 3.32 -4.21 -6.40
CA PHE A 31 4.79 -4.12 -6.43
C PHE A 31 5.40 -4.91 -7.58
N GLU A 32 4.82 -6.06 -7.92
CA GLU A 32 5.26 -6.92 -9.03
C GLU A 32 4.84 -6.36 -10.41
N ASP A 33 3.70 -5.66 -10.49
CA ASP A 33 3.23 -5.04 -11.75
C ASP A 33 4.11 -3.86 -12.20
N ASP A 34 4.69 -3.12 -11.24
CA ASP A 34 5.50 -1.92 -11.53
C ASP A 34 6.80 -1.91 -10.71
N GLU A 35 7.62 -2.93 -10.94
CA GLU A 35 8.90 -3.11 -10.25
C GLU A 35 9.83 -1.89 -10.37
N GLU A 36 9.84 -1.22 -11.53
CA GLU A 36 10.67 -0.04 -11.76
C GLU A 36 10.23 1.14 -10.88
N TYR A 37 8.92 1.41 -10.80
CA TYR A 37 8.41 2.45 -9.91
C TYR A 37 8.66 2.13 -8.43
N PHE A 38 8.53 0.86 -8.05
CA PHE A 38 8.69 0.40 -6.67
C PHE A 38 10.12 0.01 -6.27
N ALA A 39 11.10 0.17 -7.17
CA ALA A 39 12.52 0.01 -6.86
C ALA A 39 12.99 1.01 -5.80
N ASP A 40 12.39 2.21 -5.76
CA ASP A 40 12.61 3.18 -4.69
C ASP A 40 11.81 2.79 -3.44
N LYS A 41 12.55 2.42 -2.38
CA LYS A 41 11.97 2.07 -1.07
C LYS A 41 11.09 3.18 -0.49
N ARG A 42 11.42 4.46 -0.72
CA ARG A 42 10.61 5.58 -0.22
C ARG A 42 9.25 5.63 -0.93
N ARG A 43 9.21 5.40 -2.24
CA ARG A 43 7.95 5.30 -3.00
C ARG A 43 7.12 4.12 -2.54
N LYS A 44 7.76 2.98 -2.28
CA LYS A 44 7.11 1.77 -1.77
C LYS A 44 6.46 2.01 -0.40
N ILE A 45 7.19 2.63 0.53
CA ILE A 45 6.67 2.98 1.87
C ILE A 45 5.53 4.00 1.75
N ALA A 46 5.73 5.08 0.98
CA ALA A 46 4.70 6.10 0.77
C ALA A 46 3.40 5.52 0.18
N TYR A 47 3.53 4.57 -0.75
CA TYR A 47 2.38 3.88 -1.33
C TYR A 47 1.60 3.08 -0.27
N VAL A 48 2.29 2.26 0.55
CA VAL A 48 1.64 1.51 1.64
C VAL A 48 0.92 2.45 2.60
N LEU A 49 1.61 3.49 3.06
CA LEU A 49 1.08 4.47 4.01
C LEU A 49 -0.14 5.20 3.47
N SER A 50 -0.23 5.44 2.16
CA SER A 50 -1.37 6.11 1.55
C SER A 50 -2.70 5.36 1.74
N PHE A 51 -2.66 4.04 1.96
CA PHE A 51 -3.86 3.22 2.22
C PHE A 51 -4.10 2.96 3.72
N MET A 52 -3.18 3.35 4.60
CA MET A 52 -3.33 3.20 6.05
C MET A 52 -4.12 4.39 6.63
N THR A 53 -5.43 4.44 6.33
CA THR A 53 -6.26 5.64 6.59
C THR A 53 -7.26 5.49 7.74
N GLY A 54 -7.41 4.29 8.33
CA GLY A 54 -8.35 4.04 9.42
C GLY A 54 -7.72 3.48 10.68
N GLY A 55 -8.43 3.60 11.81
CA GLY A 55 -8.10 2.91 13.06
C GLY A 55 -6.64 3.01 13.50
N ALA A 56 -6.07 1.89 13.95
CA ALA A 56 -4.68 1.82 14.41
C ALA A 56 -3.67 2.06 13.27
N ALA A 57 -4.03 1.73 12.03
CA ALA A 57 -3.18 1.97 10.87
C ALA A 57 -3.01 3.46 10.57
N ALA A 58 -4.07 4.26 10.75
CA ALA A 58 -3.99 5.72 10.63
C ALA A 58 -3.08 6.34 11.69
N ALA A 59 -3.16 5.87 12.94
CA ALA A 59 -2.29 6.32 14.03
C ALA A 59 -0.81 6.04 13.72
N PHE A 60 -0.51 4.80 13.32
CA PHE A 60 0.85 4.40 12.90
C PHE A 60 1.37 5.25 11.74
N ARG A 61 0.52 5.55 10.74
CA ARG A 61 0.89 6.42 9.62
C ARG A 61 1.25 7.82 10.09
N THR A 62 0.47 8.41 11.00
CA THR A 62 0.75 9.75 11.53
C THR A 62 2.10 9.76 12.26
N GLU A 63 2.33 8.80 13.15
CA GLU A 63 3.61 8.67 13.88
C GLU A 63 4.81 8.50 12.95
N TRP A 64 4.64 7.82 11.81
CA TRP A 64 5.71 7.64 10.84
C TRP A 64 6.03 8.92 10.04
N MET A 65 5.04 9.80 9.87
CA MET A 65 5.16 11.02 9.05
C MET A 65 5.60 12.25 9.86
N GLU A 66 5.55 12.17 11.20
CA GLU A 66 6.07 13.17 12.15
C GLU A 66 7.57 12.96 12.43
#